data_AF-A0A0V0GCC2-F1
#
_entry.id   AF-A0A0V0GCC2-F1
#
_cell.length_a   1.000
_cell.length_b   1.000
_cell.length_c   1.000
_cell.angle_alpha   90.00
_cell.angle_beta   90.00
_cell.angle_gamma   90.00
#
_symmetry.space_group_name_H-M   'P 1'
#
loop_
_entity.id
_entity.type
_entity.pdbx_description
1 polymer ?
#
loop_
_entity_poly.entity_id
_entity_poly.type
_entity_poly.pdbx_seq_one_letter_code
_entity_poly.pdbx_strand_id
1 'polypeptide(L)'
;DERDTLEGGSHKRLKKSKKFKKKRHRHTSSETSCVSDSSLSSEEEKKKHKAKKHKKKKLKEKLKKQEKKSKAKDEEGSENECVIGPAIPNNLVEQSRRMAPETREEWEKRQNVIKRVYDEQTGRYRLVKGNGEVLEEIVSKDRHKEINKQATLGDNQYFQSKLNLSKMN
;
A
#
# COMPACT_ATOMS: atom_id res chain seq x y z
N ASP A 1 -1.12 68.60 -14.73
CA ASP A 1 -0.58 67.69 -15.76
C ASP A 1 -0.15 66.42 -15.05
N GLU A 2 -0.66 65.22 -15.28
CA GLU A 2 -1.64 64.67 -16.22
C GLU A 2 -2.49 63.64 -15.47
N ARG A 3 -3.78 63.57 -15.83
CA ARG A 3 -4.67 62.46 -15.51
C ARG A 3 -4.54 61.48 -16.67
N ASP A 4 -4.20 60.23 -16.39
CA ASP A 4 -4.31 59.17 -17.39
C ASP A 4 -5.31 58.10 -16.98
N THR A 5 -6.07 57.72 -17.99
CA THR A 5 -7.41 57.13 -17.98
C THR A 5 -7.41 55.60 -17.95
N LEU A 6 -8.39 55.07 -17.22
CA LEU A 6 -9.21 53.86 -17.47
C LEU A 6 -8.65 52.79 -18.44
N GLU A 7 -8.46 51.58 -17.92
CA GLU A 7 -8.79 50.38 -18.69
C GLU A 7 -9.56 49.36 -17.84
N GLY A 8 -10.82 49.15 -18.21
CA GLY A 8 -11.79 48.29 -17.54
C GLY A 8 -11.52 46.81 -17.81
N GLY A 9 -10.86 46.14 -16.87
CA GLY A 9 -10.80 44.69 -16.81
C GLY A 9 -12.15 44.09 -16.39
N SER A 10 -12.97 43.72 -17.36
CA SER A 10 -14.21 42.97 -17.15
C SER A 10 -13.93 41.55 -16.63
N HIS A 11 -13.73 41.38 -15.32
CA HIS A 11 -13.67 40.06 -14.71
C HIS A 11 -15.06 39.40 -14.72
N LYS A 12 -15.29 38.56 -15.74
CA LYS A 12 -16.46 37.70 -15.88
C LYS A 12 -16.62 36.84 -14.62
N ARG A 13 -17.65 37.14 -13.82
CA ARG A 13 -18.10 36.31 -12.68
C ARG A 13 -18.40 34.90 -13.17
N LEU A 14 -17.53 33.93 -12.90
CA LEU A 14 -17.80 32.52 -13.14
C LEU A 14 -19.02 32.10 -12.30
N LYS A 15 -20.12 31.75 -12.97
CA LYS A 15 -21.34 31.26 -12.32
C LYS A 15 -21.02 29.94 -11.61
N LYS A 16 -21.09 29.95 -10.28
CA LYS A 16 -20.97 28.78 -9.40
C LYS A 16 -21.99 27.72 -9.83
N SER A 17 -21.52 26.60 -10.37
CA SER A 17 -22.40 25.49 -10.74
C SER A 17 -23.07 24.92 -9.48
N LYS A 18 -24.40 24.85 -9.50
CA LYS A 18 -25.19 24.23 -8.43
C LYS A 18 -24.91 22.72 -8.44
N LYS A 19 -23.99 22.27 -7.59
CA LYS A 19 -23.73 20.84 -7.38
C LYS A 19 -24.94 20.25 -6.65
N PHE A 20 -25.72 19.42 -7.34
CA PHE A 20 -26.83 18.65 -6.76
C PHE A 20 -26.32 17.85 -5.56
N LYS A 21 -26.73 18.25 -4.34
CA LYS A 21 -26.50 17.46 -3.12
C LYS A 21 -27.45 16.26 -3.17
N LYS A 22 -26.92 15.08 -3.50
CA LYS A 22 -27.66 13.81 -3.34
C LYS A 22 -27.87 13.58 -1.84
N LYS A 23 -29.10 13.81 -1.35
CA LYS A 23 -29.51 13.49 0.03
C LYS A 23 -29.25 12.00 0.26
N ARG A 24 -28.29 11.69 1.14
CA ARG A 24 -28.12 10.32 1.66
C ARG A 24 -29.25 10.09 2.65
N HIS A 25 -30.15 9.15 2.37
CA HIS A 25 -31.09 8.67 3.37
C HIS A 25 -30.29 8.05 4.53
N ARG A 26 -30.38 8.65 5.72
CA ARG A 26 -30.01 8.00 6.97
C ARG A 26 -31.13 7.01 7.27
N HIS A 27 -30.83 5.71 7.22
CA HIS A 27 -31.70 4.73 7.84
C HIS A 27 -31.51 4.85 9.35
N THR A 28 -32.54 5.38 10.01
CA THR A 28 -32.77 5.18 11.43
C THR A 28 -33.53 3.87 11.54
N SER A 29 -32.96 2.86 12.16
CA SER A 29 -33.75 1.73 12.64
C SER A 29 -33.25 1.38 14.01
N SER A 30 -34.04 1.85 14.97
CA SER A 30 -34.15 1.39 16.33
C SER A 30 -34.23 -0.15 16.39
N GLU A 31 -33.53 -0.64 17.39
CA GLU A 31 -33.55 -1.93 18.06
C GLU A 31 -34.79 -2.82 17.80
N THR A 32 -34.54 -4.02 17.26
CA THR A 32 -35.36 -5.20 17.54
C THR A 32 -34.43 -6.38 17.78
N SER A 33 -34.42 -6.88 19.01
CA SER A 33 -33.88 -8.18 19.38
C SER A 33 -34.63 -9.29 18.63
N CYS A 34 -33.93 -10.10 17.85
CA CYS A 34 -34.40 -11.44 17.52
C CYS A 34 -33.20 -12.38 17.37
N VAL A 35 -33.01 -13.22 18.39
CA VAL A 35 -32.37 -14.52 18.20
C VAL A 35 -33.26 -15.32 17.25
N SER A 36 -32.73 -15.68 16.10
CA SER A 36 -33.39 -16.63 15.20
C SER A 36 -32.32 -17.43 14.48
N ASP A 37 -32.07 -18.60 15.06
CA ASP A 37 -31.47 -19.75 14.43
C ASP A 37 -32.06 -19.92 13.01
N SER A 38 -31.25 -19.66 12.00
CA SER A 38 -31.60 -19.97 10.61
C SER A 38 -30.67 -21.08 10.15
N SER A 39 -31.13 -22.30 10.43
CA SER A 39 -30.70 -23.54 9.80
C SER A 39 -30.83 -23.42 8.26
N LEU A 40 -29.83 -22.79 7.64
CA LEU A 40 -29.70 -22.67 6.19
C LEU A 40 -28.69 -23.71 5.71
N SER A 41 -29.25 -24.88 5.41
CA SER A 41 -28.83 -25.87 4.42
C SER A 41 -27.32 -26.16 4.33
N SER A 42 -26.94 -27.31 4.91
CA SER A 42 -25.63 -27.98 4.82
C SER A 42 -24.99 -27.96 3.42
N GLU A 43 -25.79 -27.88 2.36
CA GLU A 43 -25.31 -27.80 0.97
C GLU A 43 -24.67 -26.46 0.60
N GLU A 44 -25.12 -25.33 1.17
CA GLU A 44 -24.55 -24.02 0.86
C GLU A 44 -23.18 -23.83 1.53
N GLU A 45 -23.01 -24.33 2.75
CA GLU A 45 -21.71 -24.38 3.42
C GLU A 45 -20.71 -25.29 2.71
N LYS A 46 -21.14 -26.49 2.27
CA LYS A 46 -20.30 -27.40 1.49
C LYS A 46 -19.83 -26.77 0.18
N LYS A 47 -20.70 -26.05 -0.53
CA LYS A 47 -20.34 -25.31 -1.76
C LYS A 47 -19.34 -24.19 -1.48
N LYS A 48 -19.53 -23.41 -0.41
CA LYS A 48 -18.59 -22.37 0.04
C LYS A 48 -17.22 -22.96 0.42
N HIS A 49 -17.19 -24.09 1.12
CA HIS A 49 -15.95 -24.76 1.52
C HIS A 49 -15.20 -25.35 0.31
N LYS A 50 -15.91 -25.95 -0.65
CA LYS A 50 -15.33 -26.47 -1.90
C LYS A 50 -14.75 -25.36 -2.78
N ALA A 51 -15.43 -24.20 -2.86
CA ALA A 51 -14.93 -23.02 -3.56
C ALA A 51 -13.65 -22.45 -2.91
N LYS A 52 -13.61 -22.34 -1.58
CA LYS A 52 -12.42 -21.91 -0.82
C LYS A 52 -11.23 -22.86 -1.04
N LYS A 53 -11.46 -24.18 -1.03
CA LYS A 53 -10.42 -25.21 -1.29
C LYS A 53 -9.85 -25.09 -2.71
N HIS A 54 -10.69 -24.90 -3.72
CA HIS A 54 -10.25 -24.75 -5.11
C HIS A 54 -9.45 -23.45 -5.34
N LYS A 55 -9.86 -22.34 -4.71
CA LYS A 55 -9.12 -21.06 -4.75
C LYS A 55 -7.73 -21.19 -4.11
N LYS A 56 -7.62 -21.87 -2.96
CA LYS A 56 -6.34 -22.15 -2.28
C LYS A 56 -5.41 -23.05 -3.12
N LYS A 57 -5.96 -24.07 -3.81
CA LYS A 57 -5.18 -24.93 -4.72
C LYS A 57 -4.62 -24.14 -5.91
N LYS A 58 -5.44 -23.30 -6.56
CA LYS A 58 -5.01 -22.44 -7.67
C LYS A 58 -3.93 -21.44 -7.28
N LEU A 59 -4.01 -20.84 -6.09
CA LEU A 59 -2.98 -19.93 -5.57
C LEU A 59 -1.65 -20.67 -5.32
N LYS A 60 -1.69 -21.85 -4.70
CA LYS A 60 -0.48 -22.67 -4.43
C LYS A 60 0.20 -23.13 -5.73
N GLU A 61 -0.57 -23.43 -6.76
CA GLU A 61 -0.05 -23.81 -8.08
C GLU A 61 0.60 -22.62 -8.80
N LYS A 62 -0.01 -21.43 -8.74
CA LYS A 62 0.59 -20.20 -9.29
C LYS A 62 1.91 -19.84 -8.61
N LEU A 63 1.98 -19.96 -7.28
CA LEU A 63 3.20 -19.72 -6.51
C LEU A 63 4.30 -20.72 -6.90
N LYS A 64 4.00 -22.03 -6.99
CA LYS A 64 4.96 -23.04 -7.46
C LYS A 64 5.43 -22.80 -8.89
N LYS A 65 4.57 -22.30 -9.78
CA LYS A 65 4.94 -21.96 -11.16
C LYS A 65 5.84 -20.73 -11.24
N GLN A 66 5.65 -19.75 -10.35
CA GLN A 66 6.55 -18.59 -10.23
C GLN A 66 7.90 -18.99 -9.64
N GLU A 67 7.92 -19.82 -8.59
CA GLU A 67 9.14 -20.32 -7.96
C GLU A 67 9.98 -21.19 -8.92
N LYS A 68 9.34 -22.03 -9.75
CA LYS A 68 10.04 -22.76 -10.82
C LYS A 68 10.58 -21.84 -11.92
N LYS A 69 9.93 -20.70 -12.19
CA LYS A 69 10.41 -19.71 -13.17
C LYS A 69 11.54 -18.85 -12.63
N SER A 70 11.57 -18.53 -11.34
CA SER A 70 12.72 -17.86 -10.72
C SER A 70 13.90 -18.82 -10.63
N LYS A 71 13.67 -20.07 -10.19
CA LYS A 71 14.74 -21.07 -10.08
C LYS A 71 15.35 -21.49 -11.43
N ALA A 72 14.59 -21.42 -12.53
CA ALA A 72 15.12 -21.63 -13.89
C ALA A 72 15.88 -20.41 -14.44
N LYS A 73 15.71 -19.22 -13.85
CA LYS A 73 16.47 -18.01 -14.21
C LYS A 73 17.73 -17.83 -13.36
N ASP A 74 17.72 -18.35 -12.14
CA ASP A 74 18.87 -18.30 -11.24
C ASP A 74 19.99 -19.29 -11.66
N GLU A 75 19.70 -20.27 -12.54
CA GLU A 75 20.68 -21.24 -13.09
C GLU A 75 21.38 -20.76 -14.38
N GLU A 76 20.98 -19.62 -14.96
CA GLU A 76 21.69 -18.99 -16.11
C GLU A 76 22.61 -17.83 -15.69
N GLY A 77 22.89 -17.71 -14.38
CA GLY A 77 23.69 -16.63 -13.81
C GLY A 77 25.10 -17.03 -13.34
N SER A 78 25.61 -18.18 -13.78
CA SER A 78 26.92 -18.69 -13.38
C SER A 78 27.75 -19.05 -14.60
N GLU A 79 28.57 -18.10 -15.04
CA GLU A 79 29.92 -18.36 -15.53
C GLU A 79 30.03 -19.43 -16.63
N ASN A 80 29.59 -19.16 -17.86
CA ASN A 80 30.13 -19.80 -19.07
C ASN A 80 29.61 -19.04 -20.30
N GLU A 81 30.32 -17.97 -20.65
CA GLU A 81 30.29 -17.47 -22.02
C GLU A 81 30.74 -18.63 -22.92
N CYS A 82 29.84 -19.12 -23.77
CA CYS A 82 30.18 -20.04 -24.84
C CYS A 82 31.07 -19.27 -25.83
N VAL A 83 32.37 -19.24 -25.56
CA VAL A 83 33.34 -18.54 -26.41
C VAL A 83 33.71 -19.46 -27.57
N ILE A 84 32.97 -19.34 -28.66
CA ILE A 84 33.48 -19.66 -30.00
C ILE A 84 34.20 -18.40 -30.48
N GLY A 85 35.46 -18.19 -30.06
CA GLY A 85 36.26 -17.02 -30.42
C GLY A 85 37.57 -16.84 -29.61
N PRO A 86 38.48 -15.94 -30.02
CA PRO A 86 39.70 -15.65 -29.27
C PRO A 86 39.39 -15.01 -27.91
N ALA A 87 40.13 -15.39 -26.86
CA ALA A 87 39.93 -14.90 -25.50
C ALA A 87 40.08 -13.38 -25.41
N ILE A 88 39.01 -12.69 -25.04
CA ILE A 88 38.99 -11.24 -24.86
C ILE A 88 39.64 -10.91 -23.50
N PRO A 89 40.61 -9.97 -23.43
CA PRO A 89 41.23 -9.59 -22.17
C PRO A 89 40.20 -8.96 -21.22
N ASN A 90 40.21 -9.38 -19.95
CA ASN A 90 39.27 -8.94 -18.90
C ASN A 90 39.13 -7.41 -18.80
N ASN A 91 40.21 -6.67 -19.02
CA ASN A 91 40.21 -5.20 -19.03
C ASN A 91 39.26 -4.60 -20.08
N LEU A 92 39.18 -5.19 -21.27
CA LEU A 92 38.31 -4.68 -22.34
C LEU A 92 36.84 -5.00 -22.07
N VAL A 93 36.57 -6.13 -21.43
CA VAL A 93 35.23 -6.52 -20.95
C VAL A 93 34.75 -5.57 -19.84
N GLU A 94 35.63 -5.16 -18.93
CA GLU A 94 35.30 -4.19 -17.89
C GLU A 94 35.04 -2.79 -18.45
N GLN A 95 35.83 -2.34 -19.41
CA GLN A 95 35.65 -1.04 -20.06
C GLN A 95 34.32 -0.95 -20.83
N SER A 96 33.95 -2.01 -21.55
CA SER A 96 32.67 -2.05 -22.28
C SER A 96 31.47 -2.07 -21.32
N ARG A 97 31.56 -2.79 -20.19
CA ARG A 97 30.53 -2.79 -19.14
C ARG A 97 30.30 -1.42 -18.51
N ARG A 98 31.35 -0.60 -18.35
CA ARG A 98 31.24 0.77 -17.78
C ARG A 98 30.53 1.76 -18.68
N MET A 99 30.64 1.58 -20.00
CA MET A 99 30.01 2.46 -21.00
C MET A 99 28.64 1.94 -21.47
N ALA A 100 28.28 0.71 -21.09
CA ALA A 100 27.00 0.12 -21.43
C ALA A 100 25.85 0.75 -20.59
N PRO A 101 24.65 0.91 -21.17
CA PRO A 101 23.45 1.21 -20.39
C PRO A 101 23.21 0.10 -19.37
N GLU A 102 22.68 0.46 -18.20
CA GLU A 102 22.43 -0.50 -17.14
C GLU A 102 21.50 -1.63 -17.58
N THR A 103 21.88 -2.85 -17.21
CA THR A 103 21.01 -4.00 -17.45
C THR A 103 19.80 -3.93 -16.53
N ARG A 104 18.66 -4.46 -17.01
CA ARG A 104 17.43 -4.50 -16.23
C ARG A 104 17.61 -5.15 -14.87
N GLU A 105 18.43 -6.19 -14.78
CA GLU A 105 18.70 -6.93 -13.55
C GLU A 105 19.48 -6.08 -12.53
N GLU A 106 20.47 -5.31 -12.98
CA GLU A 106 21.20 -4.37 -12.13
C GLU A 106 20.29 -3.26 -11.62
N TRP A 107 19.42 -2.74 -12.47
CA TRP A 107 18.43 -1.75 -12.08
C TRP A 107 17.44 -2.31 -11.04
N GLU A 108 16.93 -3.51 -11.25
CA GLU A 108 16.05 -4.20 -10.30
C GLU A 108 16.78 -4.49 -8.97
N LYS A 109 18.05 -4.92 -9.00
CA LYS A 109 18.88 -5.11 -7.79
C LYS A 109 18.99 -3.82 -6.98
N ARG A 110 19.24 -2.68 -7.64
CA ARG A 110 19.32 -1.37 -6.98
C ARG A 110 17.97 -0.94 -6.40
N GLN A 111 16.88 -1.16 -7.13
CA GLN A 111 15.54 -0.82 -6.67
C GLN A 111 15.03 -1.74 -5.55
N ASN A 112 15.50 -2.99 -5.46
CA ASN A 112 15.01 -3.94 -4.47
C ASN A 112 15.62 -3.74 -3.07
N VAL A 113 16.61 -2.86 -2.92
CA VAL A 113 17.22 -2.56 -1.62
C VAL A 113 16.26 -1.72 -0.77
N ILE A 114 15.88 -2.24 0.40
CA ILE A 114 15.03 -1.55 1.39
C ILE A 114 15.86 -1.25 2.63
N LYS A 115 15.93 0.02 3.03
CA LYS A 115 16.66 0.49 4.22
C LYS A 115 15.70 1.09 5.23
N ARG A 116 15.92 0.87 6.53
CA ARG A 116 15.22 1.59 7.60
C ARG A 116 15.99 2.86 7.92
N VAL A 117 15.39 4.01 7.69
CA VAL A 117 15.99 5.33 7.90
C VAL A 117 15.16 6.09 8.92
N TYR A 118 15.83 6.71 9.88
CA TYR A 118 15.20 7.59 10.85
C TYR A 118 14.93 8.95 10.21
N ASP A 119 13.70 9.46 10.31
CA ASP A 119 13.35 10.81 9.85
C ASP A 119 13.28 11.76 11.05
N GLU A 120 14.23 12.69 11.10
CA GLU A 120 14.38 13.68 12.17
C GLU A 120 13.18 14.63 12.28
N GLN A 121 12.49 14.93 11.17
CA GLN A 121 11.39 15.88 11.18
C GLN A 121 10.15 15.32 11.87
N THR A 122 9.88 14.03 11.70
CA THR A 122 8.68 13.36 12.26
C THR A 122 8.97 12.44 13.43
N GLY A 123 10.24 12.16 13.72
CA GLY A 123 10.69 11.24 14.75
C GLY A 123 10.35 9.77 14.49
N ARG A 124 10.02 9.42 13.24
CA ARG A 124 9.56 8.07 12.85
C ARG A 124 10.62 7.36 12.02
N TYR A 125 10.66 6.03 12.14
CA TYR A 125 11.42 5.20 11.20
C TYR A 125 10.60 4.98 9.93
N ARG A 126 11.22 5.29 8.79
CA ARG A 126 10.66 5.11 7.45
C ARG A 126 11.45 4.02 6.72
N LEU A 127 10.76 3.21 5.92
CA LEU A 127 11.43 2.28 5.02
C LEU A 127 11.68 3.04 3.72
N VAL A 128 12.91 3.08 3.23
CA VAL A 128 13.29 3.74 1.99
C VAL A 128 13.72 2.69 0.99
N LYS A 129 13.12 2.69 -0.19
CA LYS A 129 13.40 1.75 -1.27
C LYS A 129 14.20 2.43 -2.39
N GLY A 130 15.24 1.75 -2.85
CA GLY A 130 16.04 2.15 -4.01
C GLY A 130 16.46 3.62 -3.97
N ASN A 131 15.92 4.41 -4.91
CA ASN A 131 16.30 5.80 -5.16
C ASN A 131 15.54 6.84 -4.31
N GLY A 132 14.81 6.41 -3.27
CA GLY A 132 14.16 7.34 -2.32
C GLY A 132 12.65 7.20 -2.20
N GLU A 133 12.04 6.14 -2.72
CA GLU A 133 10.62 5.88 -2.46
C GLU A 133 10.44 5.55 -0.97
N VAL A 134 9.63 6.37 -0.29
CA VAL A 134 9.30 6.16 1.12
C VAL A 134 8.15 5.17 1.22
N LEU A 135 8.40 4.07 1.91
CA LEU A 135 7.47 3.02 2.25
C LEU A 135 7.11 3.08 3.74
N GLU A 136 5.85 2.79 4.02
CA GLU A 136 5.37 2.57 5.38
C GLU A 136 5.42 1.08 5.72
N GLU A 137 5.80 0.79 6.96
CA GLU A 137 5.76 -0.59 7.45
C GLU A 137 4.30 -0.98 7.72
N ILE A 138 3.83 -2.05 7.08
CA ILE A 138 2.53 -2.63 7.44
C ILE A 138 2.66 -3.25 8.83
N VAL A 139 1.90 -2.70 9.76
CA VAL A 139 1.87 -3.15 11.14
C VAL A 139 0.96 -4.38 11.29
N SER A 140 1.34 -5.31 12.16
CA SER A 140 0.50 -6.48 12.46
C SER A 140 -0.84 -6.07 13.07
N LYS A 141 -1.86 -6.92 12.92
CA LYS A 141 -3.22 -6.64 13.43
C LYS A 141 -3.22 -6.32 14.93
N ASP A 142 -2.44 -7.05 15.72
CA ASP A 142 -2.42 -6.88 17.16
C ASP A 142 -1.65 -5.63 17.59
N ARG A 143 -0.56 -5.28 16.89
CA ARG A 143 0.14 -4.00 17.11
C ARG A 143 -0.72 -2.81 16.69
N HIS A 144 -1.53 -2.92 15.62
CA HIS A 144 -2.52 -1.90 15.26
C HIS A 144 -3.57 -1.70 16.37
N LYS A 145 -4.07 -2.77 16.98
CA LYS A 145 -4.99 -2.65 18.12
C LYS A 145 -4.32 -1.97 19.30
N GLU A 146 -3.06 -2.30 19.59
CA GLU A 146 -2.31 -1.69 20.70
C GLU A 146 -2.11 -0.19 20.48
N ILE A 147 -1.71 0.22 19.29
CA ILE A 147 -1.60 1.64 18.92
C ILE A 147 -2.94 2.35 19.09
N ASN A 148 -4.04 1.76 18.63
CA ASN A 148 -5.37 2.35 18.79
C ASN A 148 -5.80 2.44 20.25
N LYS A 149 -5.49 1.43 21.06
CA LYS A 149 -5.74 1.48 22.50
C LYS A 149 -4.99 2.66 23.09
N GLN A 150 -3.67 2.73 22.90
CA GLN A 150 -2.82 3.79 23.42
C GLN A 150 -3.29 5.18 23.00
N ALA A 151 -3.65 5.36 21.73
CA ALA A 151 -4.16 6.62 21.20
C ALA A 151 -5.51 7.05 21.83
N THR A 152 -6.33 6.09 22.27
CA THR A 152 -7.67 6.35 22.85
C THR A 152 -7.69 6.29 24.38
N LEU A 153 -6.58 5.96 25.04
CA LEU A 153 -6.51 5.87 26.51
C LEU A 153 -6.88 7.20 27.18
N GLY A 154 -6.34 8.32 26.70
CA GLY A 154 -6.60 9.65 27.26
C GLY A 154 -8.05 10.10 27.07
N ASP A 155 -8.59 9.92 25.88
CA ASP A 155 -9.99 10.25 25.56
C ASP A 155 -10.97 9.45 26.43
N ASN A 156 -10.67 8.18 26.67
CA ASN A 156 -11.49 7.31 27.52
C ASN A 156 -11.51 7.81 28.98
N GLN A 157 -10.36 8.19 29.54
CA GLN A 157 -10.29 8.76 30.89
C GLN A 157 -11.05 10.09 30.99
N TYR A 158 -10.91 10.96 30.00
CA TYR A 158 -11.64 12.23 29.94
C TYR A 158 -13.15 11.99 29.85
N PHE A 159 -13.60 11.06 29.03
CA PHE A 159 -15.02 10.75 28.89
C PHE A 159 -15.61 10.11 30.15
N GLN A 160 -14.87 9.20 30.80
CA GLN A 160 -15.30 8.59 32.07
C GLN A 160 -15.42 9.62 33.19
N SER A 161 -14.45 10.53 33.33
CA SER A 161 -14.52 11.61 34.33
C SER A 161 -15.71 12.54 34.07
N LYS A 162 -15.96 12.91 32.80
CA LYS A 162 -17.13 13.71 32.42
C LYS A 162 -18.47 13.02 32.73
N LEU A 163 -18.59 11.73 32.41
CA LEU A 163 -19.79 10.94 32.68
C LEU A 163 -20.05 10.79 34.18
N ASN A 164 -19.00 10.53 34.97
CA ASN A 164 -19.12 10.40 36.42
C ASN A 164 -19.53 11.72 37.06
N LEU A 165 -19.02 12.85 36.55
CA LEU A 165 -19.42 14.18 37.02
C LEU A 165 -20.89 14.50 36.68
N SER A 166 -21.39 14.05 35.52
CA SER A 166 -22.81 14.19 35.16
C SER A 166 -23.77 13.28 35.93
N LYS A 167 -23.28 12.19 36.52
CA LYS A 167 -24.08 11.28 37.37
C LYS A 167 -24.16 11.74 38.83
N MET A 168 -23.28 12.64 39.24
CA MET A 168 -23.21 13.17 40.61
C MET A 168 -24.03 14.46 40.79
N ASN A 169 -24.60 14.99 39.71
CA ASN A 169 -25.57 16.11 39.72
C ASN A 169 -26.97 15.56 39.44
#